data_AF-A0AAU3GEC9-F1
#
_entry.id   AF-A0AAU3GEC9-F1
#
_cell.length_a   1.000
_cell.length_b   1.000
_cell.length_c   1.000
_cell.angle_alpha   90.00
_cell.angle_beta   90.00
_cell.angle_gamma   90.00
#
_symmetry.space_group_name_H-M   'P 1'
#
loop_
_entity.id
_entity.type
_entity.pdbx_description
1 polymer ?
#
loop_
_entity_poly.entity_id
_entity_poly.type
_entity_poly.pdbx_seq_one_letter_code
_entity_poly.pdbx_strand_id
1 'polypeptide(L)'
;MADRIYLRHSTDKQTDARQRHVLAARLAAGAFVYEDPATSSRQFSLDRAGFTTLLHQAAVGDTIRIADAARLFRSVADILALRPVLIRRGLHLRVESGLLSGIDLASDDPGTKMMVSVLAAVLEFQRDMISENTREGVAAAEAAGKTLGRPAALDQDKAASVVQAYGQGSAVKALARQHRVAPKTIRRVLDAVGARALPDHLAMAPADTGEPAPDPDVILDLPGLLVDHLRTIGDEAVRQALASGQIIRRGHGYSVRLAAPLALHRAVLEQSAALADGAGPAERKAHRAYAARVTAEADPGQRRSPR
;
A
#
# COMPACT_ATOMS: atom_id res chain seq x y z
N MET A 1 -7.59 -3.85 -41.20
CA MET A 1 -8.04 -2.96 -40.12
C MET A 1 -9.14 -3.68 -39.35
N ALA A 2 -8.88 -4.04 -38.10
CA ALA A 2 -9.83 -4.69 -37.22
C ALA A 2 -10.18 -3.80 -36.03
N ASP A 3 -11.39 -3.96 -35.50
CA ASP A 3 -11.75 -3.38 -34.21
C ASP A 3 -11.22 -4.27 -33.07
N ARG A 4 -10.59 -3.63 -32.08
CA ARG A 4 -10.10 -4.26 -30.85
C ARG A 4 -10.72 -3.57 -29.67
N ILE A 5 -11.46 -4.33 -28.87
CA ILE A 5 -12.18 -3.82 -27.71
C ILE A 5 -11.30 -3.97 -26.48
N TYR A 6 -11.20 -2.91 -25.69
CA TYR A 6 -10.58 -2.95 -24.37
C TYR A 6 -11.62 -2.72 -23.28
N LEU A 7 -11.70 -3.65 -22.34
CA LEU A 7 -12.58 -3.58 -21.17
C LEU A 7 -11.75 -3.55 -19.88
N ARG A 8 -12.08 -2.62 -18.98
CA ARG A 8 -11.54 -2.59 -17.63
C ARG A 8 -12.66 -2.79 -16.63
N HIS A 9 -12.55 -3.84 -15.82
CA HIS A 9 -13.55 -4.16 -14.82
C HIS A 9 -12.95 -4.07 -13.41
N SER A 10 -13.66 -3.35 -12.56
CA SER A 10 -13.45 -3.41 -11.11
C SER A 10 -14.11 -4.68 -10.56
N THR A 11 -13.92 -4.99 -9.28
CA THR A 11 -14.67 -6.06 -8.59
C THR A 11 -16.19 -5.84 -8.54
N ASP A 12 -16.68 -4.71 -9.06
CA ASP A 12 -18.10 -4.36 -9.14
C ASP A 12 -18.74 -4.81 -10.46
N LYS A 13 -19.74 -5.69 -10.37
CA LYS A 13 -20.46 -6.30 -11.49
C LYS A 13 -21.30 -5.30 -12.31
N GLN A 14 -21.77 -4.20 -11.71
CA GLN A 14 -22.63 -3.24 -12.41
C GLN A 14 -21.88 -2.47 -13.50
N THR A 15 -20.58 -2.25 -13.30
CA THR A 15 -19.76 -1.42 -14.19
C THR A 15 -19.39 -2.13 -15.50
N ASP A 16 -19.38 -3.47 -15.49
CA ASP A 16 -19.07 -4.29 -16.66
C ASP A 16 -20.24 -4.30 -17.67
N ALA A 17 -21.47 -4.44 -17.18
CA ALA A 17 -22.67 -4.47 -18.01
C ALA A 17 -22.83 -3.21 -18.89
N ARG A 18 -22.53 -2.02 -18.35
CA ARG A 18 -22.60 -0.76 -19.10
C ARG A 18 -21.62 -0.72 -20.26
N GLN A 19 -20.38 -1.14 -20.05
CA GLN A 19 -19.35 -1.12 -21.09
C GLN A 19 -19.71 -2.07 -22.23
N ARG A 20 -20.14 -3.29 -21.88
CA ARG A 20 -20.58 -4.30 -22.84
C ARG A 20 -21.80 -3.83 -23.64
N HIS A 21 -22.73 -3.11 -23.00
CA HIS A 21 -23.88 -2.52 -23.70
C HIS A 21 -23.45 -1.48 -24.74
N VAL A 22 -22.59 -0.53 -24.37
CA VAL A 22 -22.08 0.50 -25.29
C VAL A 22 -21.34 -0.12 -26.48
N LEU A 23 -20.62 -1.21 -26.24
CA LEU A 23 -19.80 -1.89 -27.25
C LEU A 23 -20.52 -3.07 -27.93
N ALA A 24 -21.82 -3.26 -27.67
CA ALA A 24 -22.56 -4.47 -28.07
C ALA A 24 -22.51 -4.74 -29.58
N ALA A 25 -22.62 -3.70 -30.41
CA ALA A 25 -22.56 -3.84 -31.86
C ALA A 25 -21.20 -4.38 -32.34
N ARG A 26 -20.10 -3.94 -31.71
CA ARG A 26 -18.73 -4.36 -32.05
C ARG A 26 -18.43 -5.76 -31.52
N LEU A 27 -18.95 -6.08 -30.33
CA LEU A 27 -18.89 -7.43 -29.78
C LEU A 27 -19.63 -8.43 -30.66
N ALA A 28 -20.84 -8.08 -31.11
CA ALA A 28 -21.63 -8.91 -32.03
C ALA A 28 -20.95 -9.09 -33.41
N ALA A 29 -20.18 -8.10 -33.85
CA ALA A 29 -19.37 -8.18 -35.07
C ALA A 29 -18.09 -9.03 -34.93
N GLY A 30 -17.83 -9.62 -33.76
CA GLY A 30 -16.67 -10.49 -33.53
C GLY A 30 -15.35 -9.76 -33.31
N ALA A 31 -15.38 -8.50 -32.84
CA ALA A 31 -14.18 -7.76 -32.49
C ALA A 31 -13.36 -8.48 -31.39
N PHE A 32 -12.03 -8.42 -31.48
CA PHE A 32 -11.14 -9.02 -30.47
C PHE A 32 -11.29 -8.29 -29.14
N VAL A 33 -11.47 -9.03 -28.05
CA VAL A 33 -11.69 -8.45 -26.71
C VAL A 33 -10.48 -8.69 -25.82
N TYR A 34 -10.05 -7.63 -25.14
CA TYR A 34 -8.98 -7.64 -24.15
C TYR A 34 -9.49 -7.08 -22.84
N GLU A 35 -9.22 -7.79 -21.74
CA GLU A 35 -9.80 -7.48 -20.44
C GLU A 35 -8.72 -7.35 -19.37
N ASP A 36 -8.88 -6.37 -18.48
CA ASP A 36 -8.07 -6.21 -17.27
C ASP A 36 -8.96 -6.36 -16.01
N PRO A 37 -9.07 -7.57 -15.42
CA PRO A 37 -9.85 -7.84 -14.22
C PRO A 37 -9.22 -7.22 -12.98
N ALA A 38 -10.08 -6.73 -12.08
CA ALA A 38 -9.69 -6.25 -10.74
C ALA A 38 -8.54 -5.24 -10.74
N THR A 39 -8.36 -4.53 -11.86
CA THR A 39 -7.21 -3.66 -12.05
C THR A 39 -7.48 -2.30 -11.43
N SER A 40 -6.59 -1.91 -10.52
CA SER A 40 -6.63 -0.64 -9.84
C SER A 40 -6.75 0.50 -10.85
N SER A 41 -7.69 1.41 -10.61
CA SER A 41 -7.78 2.64 -11.39
C SER A 41 -6.53 3.52 -11.27
N ARG A 42 -5.57 3.21 -10.39
CA ARG A 42 -4.31 3.95 -10.24
C ARG A 42 -3.21 3.50 -11.21
N GLN A 43 -3.36 2.36 -11.87
CA GLN A 43 -2.36 1.84 -12.81
C GLN A 43 -2.51 2.53 -14.16
N PHE A 44 -1.39 3.01 -14.72
CA PHE A 44 -1.34 3.61 -16.06
C PHE A 44 -1.76 2.59 -17.10
N SER A 45 -2.36 3.06 -18.20
CA SER A 45 -2.86 2.20 -19.28
C SER A 45 -1.79 1.24 -19.81
N LEU A 46 -0.57 1.72 -20.03
CA LEU A 46 0.55 0.96 -20.59
C LEU A 46 1.09 -0.15 -19.67
N ASP A 47 0.84 -0.06 -18.36
CA ASP A 47 1.32 -1.04 -17.38
C ASP A 47 0.35 -2.22 -17.20
N ARG A 48 -0.81 -2.19 -17.84
CA ARG A 48 -1.87 -3.19 -17.63
C ARG A 48 -1.71 -4.36 -18.59
N ALA A 49 -1.70 -5.58 -18.06
CA ALA A 49 -1.38 -6.78 -18.82
C ALA A 49 -2.32 -7.01 -20.01
N GLY A 50 -3.62 -6.81 -19.84
CA GLY A 50 -4.62 -6.95 -20.91
C GLY A 50 -4.40 -5.91 -22.01
N PHE A 51 -4.14 -4.65 -21.63
CA PHE A 51 -3.84 -3.60 -22.60
C PHE A 51 -2.50 -3.79 -23.31
N THR A 52 -1.45 -4.22 -22.62
CA THR A 52 -0.16 -4.56 -23.23
C THR A 52 -0.32 -5.70 -24.25
N THR A 53 -1.13 -6.71 -23.91
CA THR A 53 -1.43 -7.83 -24.81
C THR A 53 -2.17 -7.35 -26.07
N LEU A 54 -3.13 -6.45 -25.91
CA LEU A 54 -3.82 -5.78 -27.02
C LEU A 54 -2.80 -5.10 -27.94
N LEU A 55 -1.91 -4.28 -27.37
CA LEU A 55 -0.90 -3.55 -28.14
C LEU A 55 0.06 -4.48 -28.88
N HIS A 56 0.40 -5.64 -28.31
CA HIS A 56 1.27 -6.64 -28.95
C HIS A 56 0.61 -7.34 -30.13
N GLN A 57 -0.70 -7.59 -30.05
CA GLN A 57 -1.45 -8.29 -31.09
C GLN A 57 -2.01 -7.35 -32.16
N ALA A 58 -2.10 -6.04 -31.86
CA ALA A 58 -2.59 -5.02 -32.78
C ALA A 58 -1.69 -4.83 -34.00
N ALA A 59 -2.32 -4.80 -35.18
CA ALA A 59 -1.67 -4.51 -36.44
C ALA A 59 -1.85 -3.03 -36.80
N VAL A 60 -0.98 -2.52 -37.67
CA VAL A 60 -1.07 -1.14 -38.19
C VAL A 60 -2.45 -0.91 -38.82
N GLY A 61 -3.10 0.19 -38.45
CA GLY A 61 -4.45 0.57 -38.88
C GLY A 61 -5.58 -0.04 -38.06
N ASP A 62 -5.30 -0.87 -37.05
CA ASP A 62 -6.33 -1.36 -36.13
C ASP A 62 -6.90 -0.23 -35.27
N THR A 63 -8.18 -0.35 -34.91
CA THR A 63 -8.87 0.63 -34.06
C THR A 63 -9.16 0.04 -32.70
N ILE A 64 -8.59 0.67 -31.68
CA ILE A 64 -8.89 0.40 -30.27
C ILE A 64 -10.19 1.10 -29.91
N ARG A 65 -11.15 0.33 -29.41
CA ARG A 65 -12.50 0.77 -29.03
C ARG A 65 -12.66 0.66 -27.52
N ILE A 66 -12.98 1.78 -26.88
CA ILE A 66 -13.28 1.82 -25.44
C ILE A 66 -14.65 2.44 -25.20
N ALA A 67 -15.36 1.95 -24.18
CA ALA A 67 -16.67 2.46 -23.85
C ALA A 67 -16.62 3.92 -23.36
N ASP A 68 -15.71 4.22 -22.43
CA ASP A 68 -15.51 5.58 -21.91
C ASP A 68 -14.02 5.84 -21.63
N ALA A 69 -13.63 7.12 -21.63
CA ALA A 69 -12.24 7.53 -21.43
C ALA A 69 -11.68 7.09 -20.06
N ALA A 70 -12.51 7.05 -19.01
CA ALA A 70 -12.11 6.64 -17.66
C ALA A 70 -11.85 5.12 -17.55
N ARG A 71 -12.21 4.30 -18.55
CA ARG A 71 -11.80 2.90 -18.61
C ARG A 71 -10.36 2.72 -18.99
N LEU A 72 -9.86 3.56 -19.90
CA LEU A 72 -8.47 3.47 -20.33
C LEU A 72 -7.58 4.38 -19.49
N PHE A 73 -7.95 5.64 -19.32
CA PHE A 73 -7.08 6.66 -18.77
C PHE A 73 -7.34 6.96 -17.31
N ARG A 74 -6.27 7.04 -16.51
CA ARG A 74 -6.34 7.55 -15.14
C ARG A 74 -6.24 9.08 -15.09
N SER A 75 -5.40 9.67 -15.91
CA SER A 75 -5.12 11.09 -15.89
C SER A 75 -4.80 11.59 -17.28
N VAL A 76 -4.71 12.91 -17.40
CA VAL A 76 -4.12 13.58 -18.54
C VAL A 76 -2.75 13.02 -18.89
N ALA A 77 -1.89 12.86 -17.89
CA ALA A 77 -0.55 12.30 -18.09
C ALA A 77 -0.60 10.89 -18.72
N ASP A 78 -1.59 10.07 -18.37
CA ASP A 78 -1.81 8.74 -18.96
C ASP A 78 -2.17 8.86 -20.46
N ILE A 79 -3.06 9.78 -20.82
CA ILE A 79 -3.41 10.06 -22.24
C ILE A 79 -2.19 10.55 -23.01
N LEU A 80 -1.46 11.51 -22.45
CA LEU A 80 -0.29 12.12 -23.10
C LEU A 80 0.87 11.13 -23.24
N ALA A 81 1.00 10.17 -22.33
CA ALA A 81 1.97 9.08 -22.44
C ALA A 81 1.55 8.02 -23.48
N LEU A 82 0.25 7.67 -23.52
CA LEU A 82 -0.26 6.64 -24.42
C LEU A 82 -0.33 7.10 -25.89
N ARG A 83 -0.80 8.32 -26.14
CA ARG A 83 -1.05 8.83 -27.50
C ARG A 83 0.16 8.70 -28.44
N PRO A 84 1.40 9.09 -28.04
CA PRO A 84 2.58 8.91 -28.88
C PRO A 84 2.88 7.44 -29.21
N VAL A 85 2.57 6.51 -28.31
CA VAL A 85 2.75 5.06 -28.55
C VAL A 85 1.80 4.58 -29.63
N LEU A 86 0.54 5.01 -29.58
CA LEU A 86 -0.48 4.63 -30.57
C LEU A 86 -0.18 5.21 -31.95
N ILE A 87 0.20 6.50 -32.03
CA ILE A 87 0.60 7.16 -33.28
C ILE A 87 1.78 6.42 -33.93
N ARG A 88 2.84 6.13 -33.16
CA ARG A 88 4.02 5.42 -33.68
C ARG A 88 3.69 4.01 -34.19
N ARG A 89 2.66 3.36 -33.63
CA ARG A 89 2.19 2.04 -34.07
C ARG A 89 1.13 2.11 -35.17
N GLY A 90 0.72 3.31 -35.58
CA GLY A 90 -0.35 3.51 -36.56
C GLY A 90 -1.70 2.96 -36.07
N LEU A 91 -1.98 3.05 -34.77
CA LEU A 91 -3.21 2.57 -34.16
C LEU A 91 -4.17 3.74 -33.92
N HIS A 92 -5.46 3.48 -34.10
CA HIS A 92 -6.53 4.44 -33.80
C HIS A 92 -7.09 4.17 -32.40
N LEU A 93 -7.58 5.20 -31.72
CA LEU A 93 -8.23 5.07 -30.41
C LEU A 93 -9.53 5.85 -30.36
N ARG A 94 -10.65 5.11 -30.35
CA ARG A 94 -11.99 5.69 -30.33
C ARG A 94 -12.72 5.40 -29.03
N VAL A 95 -13.32 6.45 -28.49
CA VAL A 95 -14.23 6.40 -27.35
C VAL A 95 -15.66 6.37 -27.89
N GLU A 96 -16.49 5.46 -27.37
CA GLU A 96 -17.86 5.27 -27.87
C GLU A 96 -18.89 6.08 -27.06
N SER A 97 -18.60 6.44 -25.81
CA SER A 97 -19.53 7.18 -24.94
C SER A 97 -18.89 8.34 -24.19
N GLY A 98 -19.70 9.34 -23.87
CA GLY A 98 -19.30 10.54 -23.14
C GLY A 98 -18.84 11.67 -24.06
N LEU A 99 -18.19 12.69 -23.46
CA LEU A 99 -17.80 13.92 -24.14
C LEU A 99 -16.79 13.71 -25.29
N LEU A 100 -16.04 12.60 -25.24
CA LEU A 100 -15.02 12.26 -26.25
C LEU A 100 -15.54 11.30 -27.33
N SER A 101 -16.86 11.05 -27.34
CA SER A 101 -17.45 10.10 -28.28
C SER A 101 -17.23 10.55 -29.73
N GLY A 102 -16.84 9.60 -30.59
CA GLY A 102 -16.66 9.83 -32.02
C GLY A 102 -15.31 10.45 -32.43
N ILE A 103 -14.46 10.82 -31.46
CA ILE A 103 -13.12 11.35 -31.72
C ILE A 103 -12.09 10.21 -31.70
N ASP A 104 -11.17 10.23 -32.65
CA ASP A 104 -9.96 9.41 -32.60
C ASP A 104 -8.86 10.14 -31.82
N LEU A 105 -8.65 9.74 -30.58
CA LEU A 105 -7.67 10.36 -29.68
C LEU A 105 -6.21 10.07 -30.08
N ALA A 106 -5.99 9.10 -30.97
CA ALA A 106 -4.68 8.76 -31.50
C ALA A 106 -4.41 9.40 -32.87
N SER A 107 -5.34 10.20 -33.41
CA SER A 107 -5.09 10.95 -34.64
C SER A 107 -3.97 11.99 -34.43
N ASP A 108 -3.07 12.10 -35.40
CA ASP A 108 -1.94 13.05 -35.36
C ASP A 108 -2.26 14.43 -35.95
N ASP A 109 -3.53 14.69 -36.24
CA ASP A 109 -3.93 16.02 -36.72
C ASP A 109 -3.80 17.08 -35.61
N PRO A 110 -3.40 18.33 -35.96
CA PRO A 110 -3.23 19.41 -35.00
C PRO A 110 -4.51 19.72 -34.19
N GLY A 111 -5.69 19.54 -34.77
CA GLY A 111 -6.98 19.79 -34.12
C GLY A 111 -7.23 18.83 -32.97
N THR A 112 -7.07 17.54 -33.21
CA THR A 112 -7.14 16.47 -32.19
C THR A 112 -6.11 16.72 -31.09
N LYS A 113 -4.87 17.10 -31.45
CA LYS A 113 -3.83 17.40 -30.45
C LYS A 113 -4.24 18.56 -29.53
N MET A 114 -4.74 19.65 -30.10
CA MET A 114 -5.22 20.80 -29.32
C MET A 114 -6.41 20.42 -28.43
N MET A 115 -7.40 19.74 -29.00
CA MET A 115 -8.61 19.34 -28.29
C MET A 115 -8.29 18.41 -27.12
N VAL A 116 -7.46 17.38 -27.33
CA VAL A 116 -7.00 16.48 -26.27
C VAL A 116 -6.31 17.26 -25.14
N SER A 117 -5.48 18.25 -25.48
CA SER A 117 -4.76 19.07 -24.50
C SER A 117 -5.71 19.96 -23.68
N VAL A 118 -6.72 20.56 -24.31
CA VAL A 118 -7.74 21.39 -23.63
C VAL A 118 -8.60 20.53 -22.71
N LEU A 119 -9.10 19.40 -23.21
CA LEU A 119 -9.90 18.46 -22.42
C LEU A 119 -9.12 17.93 -21.22
N ALA A 120 -7.83 17.66 -21.43
CA ALA A 120 -6.93 17.29 -20.38
C ALA A 120 -6.87 18.37 -19.29
N ALA A 121 -6.56 19.62 -19.66
CA ALA A 121 -6.49 20.73 -18.71
C ALA A 121 -7.80 20.92 -17.93
N VAL A 122 -8.96 20.78 -18.59
CA VAL A 122 -10.28 20.86 -17.93
C VAL A 122 -10.47 19.72 -16.91
N LEU A 123 -10.05 18.51 -17.23
CA LEU A 123 -10.15 17.36 -16.32
C LEU A 123 -9.23 17.49 -15.10
N GLU A 124 -8.03 18.05 -15.28
CA GLU A 124 -7.14 18.41 -14.17
C GLU A 124 -7.77 19.47 -13.27
N PHE A 125 -8.28 20.55 -13.87
CA PHE A 125 -8.98 21.61 -13.14
C PHE A 125 -10.15 21.06 -12.31
N GLN A 126 -11.01 20.22 -12.89
CA GLN A 126 -12.13 19.61 -12.15
C GLN A 126 -11.67 18.76 -10.97
N ARG A 127 -10.57 18.00 -11.15
CA ARG A 127 -10.02 17.16 -10.09
C ARG A 127 -9.46 18.01 -8.95
N ASP A 128 -8.78 19.09 -9.27
CA ASP A 128 -8.23 20.02 -8.29
C ASP A 128 -9.37 20.69 -7.52
N MET A 129 -10.44 21.11 -8.22
CA MET A 129 -11.62 21.67 -7.58
C MET A 129 -12.32 20.69 -6.62
N ILE A 130 -12.45 19.42 -6.98
CA ILE A 130 -13.01 18.39 -6.08
C ILE A 130 -12.13 18.26 -4.83
N SER A 131 -10.80 18.28 -5.00
CA SER A 131 -9.86 18.22 -3.89
C SER A 131 -9.95 19.45 -2.99
N GLU A 132 -10.13 20.63 -3.57
CA GLU A 132 -10.30 21.89 -2.86
C GLU A 132 -11.60 21.88 -2.05
N ASN A 133 -12.74 21.61 -2.68
CA ASN A 133 -14.04 21.49 -2.01
C ASN A 133 -14.01 20.45 -0.87
N THR A 134 -13.26 19.36 -1.05
CA THR A 134 -13.09 18.35 0.01
C THR A 134 -12.31 18.93 1.20
N ARG A 135 -11.25 19.71 0.95
CA ARG A 135 -10.48 20.37 2.02
C ARG A 135 -11.32 21.42 2.73
N GLU A 136 -12.08 22.21 1.99
CA GLU A 136 -13.01 23.19 2.56
C GLU A 136 -14.08 22.51 3.41
N GLY A 137 -14.65 21.40 2.94
CA GLY A 137 -15.62 20.61 3.69
C GLY A 137 -15.02 19.99 4.97
N VAL A 138 -13.78 19.53 4.90
CA VAL A 138 -13.02 19.06 6.07
C VAL A 138 -12.78 20.19 7.07
N ALA A 139 -12.31 21.35 6.61
CA ALA A 139 -12.07 22.52 7.46
C ALA A 139 -13.38 23.03 8.11
N ALA A 140 -14.48 23.04 7.36
CA ALA A 140 -15.80 23.40 7.89
C ALA A 140 -16.29 22.38 8.94
N ALA A 141 -16.05 21.08 8.72
CA ALA A 141 -16.40 20.05 9.69
C ALA A 141 -15.56 20.16 10.97
N GLU A 142 -14.26 20.46 10.85
CA GLU A 142 -13.37 20.72 11.99
C GLU A 142 -13.81 21.96 12.77
N ALA A 143 -14.14 23.06 12.07
CA ALA A 143 -14.66 24.29 12.68
C ALA A 143 -16.00 24.07 13.39
N ALA A 144 -16.83 23.16 12.89
CA ALA A 144 -18.07 22.74 13.52
C ALA A 144 -17.88 21.73 14.68
N GLY A 145 -16.63 21.42 15.05
CA GLY A 145 -16.29 20.51 16.15
C GLY A 145 -16.54 19.03 15.85
N LYS A 146 -16.74 18.64 14.58
CA LYS A 146 -16.92 17.23 14.20
C LYS A 146 -15.59 16.51 14.23
N THR A 147 -15.52 15.40 14.96
CA THR A 147 -14.32 14.54 14.95
C THR A 147 -14.25 13.77 13.63
N LEU A 148 -13.23 14.08 12.82
CA LEU A 148 -12.98 13.39 11.56
C LEU A 148 -12.16 12.11 11.77
N GLY A 149 -12.35 11.13 10.88
CA GLY A 149 -11.59 9.88 10.86
C GLY A 149 -12.24 8.73 11.63
N ARG A 150 -11.46 7.67 11.88
CA ARG A 150 -11.95 6.46 12.54
C ARG A 150 -12.29 6.76 14.01
N PRO A 151 -13.48 6.40 14.50
CA PRO A 151 -13.84 6.55 15.91
C PRO A 151 -12.80 5.93 16.83
N ALA A 152 -12.58 6.56 18.00
CA ALA A 152 -11.71 5.99 19.02
C ALA A 152 -12.27 4.64 19.48
N ALA A 153 -11.37 3.67 19.69
CA ALA A 153 -11.75 2.33 20.15
C ALA A 153 -12.18 2.30 21.64
N LEU A 154 -11.86 3.35 22.39
CA LEU A 154 -12.30 3.58 23.76
C LEU A 154 -12.99 4.94 23.80
N ASP A 155 -14.13 4.99 24.49
CA ASP A 155 -14.79 6.24 24.86
C ASP A 155 -13.97 6.97 25.94
N GLN A 156 -14.35 8.22 26.25
CA GLN A 156 -13.63 9.06 27.21
C GLN A 156 -13.60 8.43 28.62
N ASP A 157 -14.71 7.84 29.06
CA ASP A 157 -14.82 7.22 30.39
C ASP A 157 -13.91 6.00 30.54
N LYS A 158 -13.87 5.12 29.52
CA LYS A 158 -12.94 3.98 29.51
C LYS A 158 -11.50 4.44 29.40
N ALA A 159 -11.23 5.50 28.65
CA ALA A 159 -9.88 6.07 28.57
C ALA A 159 -9.43 6.60 29.94
N ALA A 160 -10.31 7.30 30.67
CA ALA A 160 -10.04 7.78 32.02
C ALA A 160 -9.81 6.62 33.01
N SER A 161 -10.65 5.58 32.95
CA SER A 161 -10.50 4.37 33.76
C SER A 161 -9.16 3.66 33.50
N VAL A 162 -8.73 3.59 32.24
CA VAL A 162 -7.42 3.04 31.85
C VAL A 162 -6.28 3.83 32.48
N VAL A 163 -6.33 5.17 32.45
CA VAL A 163 -5.30 6.04 33.03
C VAL A 163 -5.24 5.88 34.54
N GLN A 164 -6.40 5.88 35.20
CA GLN A 164 -6.49 5.69 36.65
C GLN A 164 -5.95 4.33 37.09
N ALA A 165 -6.39 3.25 36.44
CA ALA A 165 -5.96 1.90 36.77
C ALA A 165 -4.47 1.69 36.49
N TYR A 166 -3.92 2.33 35.45
CA TYR A 166 -2.49 2.34 35.19
C TYR A 166 -1.70 3.08 36.28
N GLY A 167 -2.18 4.24 36.75
CA GLY A 167 -1.59 4.96 37.87
C GLY A 167 -1.62 4.18 39.20
N GLN A 168 -2.55 3.24 39.35
CA GLN A 168 -2.63 2.29 40.46
C GLN A 168 -1.74 1.04 40.29
N GLY A 169 -0.92 0.98 39.23
CA GLY A 169 0.02 -0.11 38.97
C GLY A 169 -0.49 -1.21 38.04
N SER A 170 -1.66 -1.06 37.40
CA SER A 170 -2.18 -2.07 36.48
C SER A 170 -1.35 -2.20 35.20
N ALA A 171 -0.99 -3.43 34.84
CA ALA A 171 -0.21 -3.70 33.64
C ALA A 171 -1.01 -3.43 32.35
N VAL A 172 -0.36 -2.85 31.34
CA VAL A 172 -0.93 -2.53 30.01
C VAL A 172 -1.62 -3.74 29.35
N LYS A 173 -1.05 -4.95 29.48
CA LYS A 173 -1.63 -6.19 28.93
C LYS A 173 -2.94 -6.58 29.62
N ALA A 174 -3.06 -6.35 30.93
CA ALA A 174 -4.28 -6.62 31.69
C ALA A 174 -5.40 -5.66 31.27
N LEU A 175 -5.09 -4.35 31.18
CA LEU A 175 -6.01 -3.32 30.71
C LEU A 175 -6.49 -3.59 29.28
N ALA A 176 -5.60 -4.02 28.39
CA ALA A 176 -5.94 -4.37 27.01
C ALA A 176 -6.98 -5.50 26.94
N ARG A 177 -6.81 -6.55 27.77
CA ARG A 177 -7.75 -7.67 27.84
C ARG A 177 -9.09 -7.23 28.43
N GLN A 178 -9.08 -6.47 29.52
CA GLN A 178 -10.27 -5.95 30.18
C GLN A 178 -11.14 -5.13 29.22
N HIS A 179 -10.51 -4.25 28.44
CA HIS A 179 -11.22 -3.39 27.49
C HIS A 179 -11.39 -4.00 26.09
N ARG A 180 -10.96 -5.25 25.87
CA ARG A 180 -11.01 -5.97 24.58
C ARG A 180 -10.40 -5.17 23.42
N VAL A 181 -9.30 -4.46 23.69
CA VAL A 181 -8.56 -3.68 22.69
C VAL A 181 -7.13 -4.17 22.57
N ALA A 182 -6.47 -3.85 21.45
CA ALA A 182 -5.05 -4.14 21.32
C ALA A 182 -4.23 -3.35 22.38
N PRO A 183 -3.12 -3.92 22.92
CA PRO A 183 -2.24 -3.20 23.85
C PRO A 183 -1.72 -1.87 23.30
N LYS A 184 -1.60 -1.75 21.97
CA LYS A 184 -1.24 -0.51 21.28
C LYS A 184 -2.28 0.61 21.51
N THR A 185 -3.57 0.27 21.60
CA THR A 185 -4.64 1.23 21.90
C THR A 185 -4.49 1.79 23.31
N ILE A 186 -4.19 0.93 24.29
CA ILE A 186 -3.94 1.34 25.69
C ILE A 186 -2.73 2.27 25.76
N ARG A 187 -1.59 1.88 25.17
CA ARG A 187 -0.39 2.74 25.14
C ARG A 187 -0.69 4.09 24.51
N ARG A 188 -1.42 4.13 23.39
CA ARG A 188 -1.81 5.39 22.74
C ARG A 188 -2.65 6.28 23.65
N VAL A 189 -3.55 5.72 24.46
CA VAL A 189 -4.33 6.47 25.44
C VAL A 189 -3.43 7.04 26.54
N LEU A 190 -2.52 6.23 27.10
CA LEU A 190 -1.58 6.66 28.13
C LEU A 190 -0.59 7.72 27.62
N ASP A 191 -0.07 7.56 26.40
CA ASP A 191 0.85 8.51 25.76
C ASP A 191 0.14 9.86 25.49
N ALA A 192 -1.14 9.84 25.09
CA ALA A 192 -1.91 11.06 24.80
C ALA A 192 -2.12 11.98 26.01
N VAL A 193 -2.13 11.42 27.23
CA VAL A 193 -2.26 12.19 28.48
C VAL A 193 -0.94 12.33 29.23
N GLY A 194 0.19 11.89 28.64
CA GLY A 194 1.50 11.92 29.28
C GLY A 194 1.64 10.98 30.49
N ALA A 195 0.67 10.10 30.76
CA ALA A 195 0.69 9.19 31.91
C ALA A 195 1.80 8.13 31.83
N ARG A 196 2.42 7.95 30.66
CA ARG A 196 3.62 7.12 30.47
C ARG A 196 4.93 7.85 30.74
N ALA A 197 4.91 9.18 30.84
CA ALA A 197 6.04 9.96 31.30
C ALA A 197 6.04 9.94 32.84
N LEU A 198 6.78 9.00 33.42
CA LEU A 198 7.09 9.06 34.85
C LEU A 198 8.38 9.87 35.05
N PRO A 199 8.46 10.74 36.06
CA PRO A 199 9.71 11.37 36.49
C PRO A 199 10.66 10.32 37.07
N ASP A 200 11.96 10.48 36.82
CA ASP A 200 13.06 9.54 37.08
C ASP A 200 13.19 8.99 38.54
N HIS A 201 12.34 9.39 39.48
CA HIS A 201 12.52 9.12 40.92
C HIS A 201 11.64 8.01 41.51
N LEU A 202 10.76 7.35 40.75
CA LEU A 202 10.16 6.09 41.21
C LEU A 202 11.08 4.92 40.85
N ALA A 203 12.25 4.94 41.49
CA ALA A 203 13.13 3.81 41.63
C ALA A 203 12.41 2.71 42.42
N MET A 204 12.31 1.54 41.77
CA MET A 204 12.51 0.20 42.32
C MET A 204 12.06 -0.07 43.78
N ALA A 205 11.10 -1.00 43.92
CA ALA A 205 11.04 -1.89 45.08
C ALA A 205 12.36 -2.71 45.18
N PRO A 206 12.81 -3.10 46.39
CA PRO A 206 14.21 -3.32 46.69
C PRO A 206 14.81 -4.48 45.88
N ALA A 207 16.08 -4.29 45.55
CA ALA A 207 16.92 -5.19 44.80
C ALA A 207 16.80 -6.65 45.27
N ASP A 208 16.32 -7.51 44.37
CA ASP A 208 16.71 -8.92 44.38
C ASP A 208 18.13 -8.99 43.81
N THR A 209 19.06 -9.39 44.66
CA THR A 209 20.44 -9.69 44.31
C THR A 209 20.48 -10.91 43.39
N GLY A 210 20.64 -10.69 42.09
CA GLY A 210 20.87 -11.80 41.16
C GLY A 210 20.81 -11.38 39.70
N GLU A 211 21.99 -11.11 39.13
CA GLU A 211 22.30 -10.99 37.69
C GLU A 211 21.60 -9.86 36.88
N PRO A 212 22.28 -9.20 35.93
CA PRO A 212 21.65 -8.22 35.07
C PRO A 212 20.52 -8.89 34.28
N ALA A 213 19.28 -8.42 34.50
CA ALA A 213 18.11 -8.92 33.79
C ALA A 213 18.35 -8.78 32.27
N PRO A 214 18.11 -9.85 31.47
CA PRO A 214 18.37 -9.82 30.04
C PRO A 214 17.54 -8.74 29.36
N ASP A 215 18.13 -8.05 28.38
CA ASP A 215 17.46 -7.07 27.52
C ASP A 215 16.07 -7.58 27.12
N PRO A 216 15.01 -6.77 27.21
CA PRO A 216 13.66 -7.23 26.92
C PRO A 216 13.56 -7.74 25.47
N ASP A 217 13.04 -8.96 25.32
CA ASP A 217 12.86 -9.57 24.00
C ASP A 217 11.99 -8.69 23.10
N VAL A 218 12.53 -8.38 21.92
CA VAL A 218 11.81 -7.72 20.84
C VAL A 218 11.23 -8.81 19.93
N ILE A 219 10.00 -8.63 19.46
CA ILE A 219 9.35 -9.59 18.58
C ILE A 219 9.40 -9.08 17.15
N LEU A 220 10.26 -9.67 16.31
CA LEU A 220 10.40 -9.30 14.91
C LEU A 220 10.13 -10.49 13.97
N ASP A 221 9.47 -10.22 12.85
CA ASP A 221 9.27 -11.22 11.79
C ASP A 221 10.52 -11.21 10.87
N LEU A 222 11.21 -12.35 10.76
CA LEU A 222 12.37 -12.56 9.88
C LEU A 222 11.91 -13.17 8.54
N PRO A 223 12.17 -12.53 7.38
CA PRO A 223 11.86 -13.09 6.06
C PRO A 223 12.49 -14.48 5.82
N GLY A 224 11.73 -15.41 5.23
CA GLY A 224 12.16 -16.80 5.00
C GLY A 224 13.47 -16.94 4.22
N LEU A 225 13.73 -16.08 3.23
CA LEU A 225 15.00 -16.07 2.50
C LEU A 225 16.23 -15.85 3.40
N LEU A 226 16.09 -15.03 4.45
CA LEU A 226 17.16 -14.85 5.45
C LEU A 226 17.25 -16.06 6.37
N VAL A 227 16.12 -16.62 6.78
CA VAL A 227 16.05 -17.82 7.62
C VAL A 227 16.75 -19.01 6.95
N ASP A 228 16.45 -19.26 5.67
CA ASP A 228 17.03 -20.38 4.90
C ASP A 228 18.55 -20.26 4.82
N HIS A 229 19.06 -19.05 4.64
CA HIS A 229 20.50 -18.80 4.58
C HIS A 229 21.17 -18.92 5.96
N LEU A 230 20.60 -18.29 6.99
CA LEU A 230 21.14 -18.29 8.35
C LEU A 230 21.10 -19.67 9.02
N ARG A 231 20.23 -20.59 8.55
CA ARG A 231 20.31 -22.01 8.95
C ARG A 231 21.59 -22.69 8.48
N THR A 232 22.19 -22.21 7.39
CA THR A 232 23.39 -22.80 6.80
C THR A 232 24.66 -22.15 7.33
N ILE A 233 24.65 -20.82 7.49
CA ILE A 233 25.87 -20.05 7.82
C ILE A 233 25.84 -19.38 9.20
N GLY A 234 24.70 -19.38 9.89
CA GLY A 234 24.55 -18.68 11.16
C GLY A 234 25.24 -19.42 12.31
N ASP A 235 25.68 -18.65 13.29
CA ASP A 235 26.27 -19.21 14.51
C ASP A 235 25.23 -19.98 15.33
N GLU A 236 25.71 -20.80 16.27
CA GLU A 236 24.85 -21.68 17.07
C GLU A 236 23.73 -20.93 17.80
N ALA A 237 24.02 -19.75 18.35
CA ALA A 237 23.02 -18.91 19.01
C ALA A 237 21.90 -18.44 18.04
N VAL A 238 22.25 -18.08 16.81
CA VAL A 238 21.29 -17.68 15.78
C VAL A 238 20.47 -18.89 15.32
N ARG A 239 21.10 -20.04 15.09
CA ARG A 239 20.40 -21.26 14.68
C ARG A 239 19.41 -21.75 15.74
N GLN A 240 19.77 -21.70 17.01
CA GLN A 240 18.87 -22.04 18.12
C GLN A 240 17.69 -21.08 18.22
N ALA A 241 17.92 -19.78 18.03
CA ALA A 241 16.88 -18.77 18.01
C ALA A 241 15.90 -18.96 16.83
N LEU A 242 16.41 -19.30 15.64
CA LEU A 242 15.56 -19.60 14.48
C LEU A 242 14.73 -20.88 14.69
N ALA A 243 15.23 -21.84 15.46
CA ALA A 243 14.52 -23.07 15.80
C ALA A 243 13.40 -22.84 16.82
N SER A 244 13.56 -21.88 17.73
CA SER A 244 12.52 -21.51 18.72
C SER A 244 11.48 -20.53 18.17
N GLY A 245 11.75 -19.89 17.02
CA GLY A 245 10.85 -18.94 16.37
C GLY A 245 9.60 -19.58 15.75
N GLN A 246 8.49 -18.84 15.75
CA GLN A 246 7.22 -19.30 15.19
C GLN A 246 7.15 -19.04 13.68
N ILE A 247 6.96 -20.09 12.86
CA ILE A 247 6.78 -19.96 11.41
C ILE A 247 5.40 -19.39 11.08
N ILE A 248 5.37 -18.29 10.33
CA ILE A 248 4.16 -17.66 9.79
C ILE A 248 4.20 -17.74 8.27
N ARG A 249 3.24 -18.42 7.66
CA ARG A 249 3.12 -18.55 6.20
C ARG A 249 2.27 -17.43 5.61
N ARG A 250 2.73 -16.81 4.52
CA ARG A 250 1.99 -15.78 3.77
C ARG A 250 2.19 -16.00 2.27
N GLY A 251 1.19 -16.55 1.59
CA GLY A 251 1.28 -16.89 0.15
C GLY A 251 2.36 -17.93 -0.14
N HIS A 252 3.17 -17.72 -1.18
CA HIS A 252 4.29 -18.60 -1.55
C HIS A 252 5.54 -18.42 -0.66
N GLY A 253 5.51 -17.53 0.34
CA GLY A 253 6.64 -17.27 1.24
C GLY A 253 6.30 -17.51 2.72
N TYR A 254 7.33 -17.49 3.55
CA TYR A 254 7.19 -17.59 5.00
C TYR A 254 8.07 -16.57 5.72
N SER A 255 7.75 -16.33 6.98
CA SER A 255 8.59 -15.56 7.90
C SER A 255 8.65 -16.27 9.25
N VAL A 256 9.76 -16.15 9.96
CA VAL A 256 9.90 -16.65 11.33
C VAL A 256 9.72 -15.49 12.29
N ARG A 257 8.70 -15.55 13.14
CA ARG A 257 8.52 -14.61 14.24
C ARG A 257 9.46 -15.00 15.37
N LEU A 258 10.46 -14.16 15.61
CA LEU A 258 11.49 -14.36 16.62
C LEU A 258 11.27 -13.38 17.77
N ALA A 259 11.12 -13.89 18.98
CA ALA A 259 11.18 -13.12 20.21
C ALA A 259 12.59 -13.29 20.79
N ALA A 260 13.42 -12.25 20.72
CA ALA A 260 14.80 -12.31 21.16
C ALA A 260 15.33 -10.93 21.57
N PRO A 261 16.44 -10.86 22.33
CA PRO A 261 17.06 -9.59 22.67
C PRO A 261 17.51 -8.84 21.41
N LEU A 262 17.50 -7.51 21.47
CA LEU A 262 17.90 -6.67 20.34
C LEU A 262 19.35 -6.96 19.88
N ALA A 263 20.23 -7.35 20.80
CA ALA A 263 21.58 -7.80 20.50
C ALA A 263 21.60 -9.02 19.55
N LEU A 264 20.71 -9.99 19.75
CA LEU A 264 20.59 -11.15 18.88
C LEU A 264 20.05 -10.77 17.51
N HIS A 265 19.08 -9.85 17.44
CA HIS A 265 18.60 -9.32 16.16
C HIS A 265 19.67 -8.55 15.38
N ARG A 266 20.60 -7.87 16.05
CA ARG A 266 21.78 -7.24 15.44
C ARG A 266 22.76 -8.28 14.92
N ALA A 267 23.05 -9.33 15.70
CA ALA A 267 23.89 -10.44 15.26
C ALA A 267 23.31 -11.14 14.01
N VAL A 268 21.99 -11.33 13.96
CA VAL A 268 21.28 -11.86 12.77
C VAL A 268 21.48 -10.97 11.54
N LEU A 269 21.50 -9.65 11.70
CA LEU A 269 21.77 -8.72 10.60
C LEU A 269 23.22 -8.77 10.14
N GLU A 270 24.17 -8.75 11.07
CA GLU A 270 25.60 -8.83 10.76
C GLU A 270 25.93 -10.12 10.01
N GLN A 271 25.39 -11.26 10.46
CA GLN A 271 25.59 -12.56 9.82
C GLN A 271 24.85 -12.71 8.48
N SER A 272 23.84 -11.88 8.22
CA SER A 272 23.16 -11.84 6.92
C SER A 272 23.66 -10.73 5.99
N ALA A 273 24.63 -9.92 6.42
CA ALA A 273 25.21 -8.86 5.60
C ALA A 273 25.94 -9.39 4.36
N ALA A 274 26.55 -10.59 4.44
CA ALA A 274 27.23 -11.24 3.31
C ALA A 274 26.27 -11.58 2.15
N LEU A 275 24.97 -11.81 2.42
CA LEU A 275 23.94 -11.90 1.36
C LEU A 275 23.70 -10.57 0.67
N ALA A 276 23.89 -9.44 1.34
CA ALA A 276 23.58 -8.14 0.77
C ALA A 276 24.50 -7.78 -0.42
N ASP A 277 25.73 -8.30 -0.40
CA ASP A 277 26.77 -7.95 -1.38
C ASP A 277 26.89 -8.95 -2.55
N GLY A 278 26.49 -10.22 -2.35
CA GLY A 278 26.58 -11.29 -3.36
C GLY A 278 25.25 -11.88 -3.86
N ALA A 279 24.10 -11.51 -3.30
CA ALA A 279 22.83 -12.17 -3.60
C ALA A 279 21.90 -11.41 -4.58
N GLY A 280 20.88 -12.13 -5.05
CA GLY A 280 19.87 -11.62 -5.98
C GLY A 280 19.05 -10.43 -5.44
N PRO A 281 18.22 -9.80 -6.30
CA PRO A 281 17.39 -8.66 -5.90
C PRO A 281 16.41 -8.96 -4.74
N ALA A 282 15.97 -10.22 -4.58
CA ALA A 282 14.99 -10.62 -3.58
C ALA A 282 15.60 -10.72 -2.17
N GLU A 283 16.81 -11.25 -2.07
CA GLU A 283 17.58 -11.41 -0.84
C GLU A 283 18.01 -10.04 -0.30
N ARG A 284 18.49 -9.15 -1.17
CA ARG A 284 18.79 -7.75 -0.80
C ARG A 284 17.57 -7.01 -0.27
N LYS A 285 16.39 -7.25 -0.86
CA LYS A 285 15.12 -6.70 -0.37
C LYS A 285 14.75 -7.28 0.99
N ALA A 286 14.95 -8.59 1.20
CA ALA A 286 14.69 -9.25 2.48
C ALA A 286 15.59 -8.70 3.60
N HIS A 287 16.90 -8.58 3.36
CA HIS A 287 17.86 -7.99 4.28
C HIS A 287 17.47 -6.57 4.68
N ARG A 288 17.21 -5.68 3.69
CA ARG A 288 16.77 -4.30 3.96
C ARG A 288 15.47 -4.23 4.76
N ALA A 289 14.50 -5.09 4.44
CA ALA A 289 13.21 -5.12 5.12
C ALA A 289 13.35 -5.52 6.60
N TYR A 290 14.28 -6.43 6.90
CA TYR A 290 14.56 -6.82 8.28
C TYR A 290 15.40 -5.78 9.02
N ALA A 291 16.44 -5.23 8.37
CA ALA A 291 17.26 -4.14 8.92
C ALA A 291 16.40 -2.95 9.37
N ALA A 292 15.45 -2.52 8.53
CA ALA A 292 14.52 -1.45 8.88
C ALA A 292 13.67 -1.74 10.12
N ARG A 293 13.33 -3.01 10.39
CA ARG A 293 12.57 -3.42 11.60
C ARG A 293 13.44 -3.35 12.84
N VAL A 294 14.68 -3.84 12.77
CA VAL A 294 15.63 -3.80 13.88
C VAL A 294 16.00 -2.35 14.22
N THR A 295 16.25 -1.50 13.22
CA THR A 295 16.54 -0.07 13.44
C THR A 295 15.37 0.67 14.09
N ALA A 296 14.13 0.36 13.68
CA ALA A 296 12.93 0.98 14.26
C ALA A 296 12.69 0.62 15.74
N GLU A 297 13.20 -0.53 16.19
CA GLU A 297 13.15 -0.95 17.60
C GLU A 297 14.38 -0.46 18.39
N ALA A 298 15.52 -0.22 17.73
CA ALA A 298 16.72 0.35 18.35
C ALA A 298 16.61 1.85 18.63
N ASP A 299 15.86 2.61 17.81
CA ASP A 299 15.61 4.05 18.00
C ASP A 299 14.10 4.35 17.88
N PRO A 300 13.33 4.20 18.98
CA PRO A 300 11.90 4.47 18.97
C PRO A 300 11.54 5.96 18.77
N GLY A 301 12.52 6.87 18.83
CA GLY A 301 12.37 8.32 18.63
C GLY A 301 12.33 8.77 17.17
N GLN A 302 12.83 7.96 16.24
CA GLN A 302 12.84 8.25 14.80
C GLN A 302 11.65 7.62 14.02
N ARG A 303 10.46 7.57 14.62
CA ARG A 303 9.23 7.29 13.85
C ARG A 303 9.01 8.44 12.86
N ARG A 304 9.59 8.30 11.65
CA ARG A 304 9.47 9.22 10.52
C ARG A 304 8.01 9.67 10.37
N SER A 305 7.75 10.95 10.61
CA SER A 305 6.61 11.66 10.03
C SER A 305 6.69 11.49 8.51
N PRO A 306 5.69 10.90 7.85
CA PRO A 306 5.58 11.02 6.41
C PRO A 306 5.07 12.44 6.11
N ARG A 307 5.93 13.26 5.51
CA ARG A 307 5.47 14.30 4.57
C ARG A 307 5.14 13.64 3.24
#